data_AF-A0A956AYG8-F1
#
_entry.id   AF-A0A956AYG8-F1
#
_cell.length_a   1.000
_cell.length_b   1.000
_cell.length_c   1.000
_cell.angle_alpha   90.00
_cell.angle_beta   90.00
_cell.angle_gamma   90.00
#
_symmetry.space_group_name_H-M   'P 1'
#
loop_
_entity.id
_entity.type
_entity.pdbx_description
1 polymer ?
#
loop_
_entity_poly.entity_id
_entity_poly.type
_entity_poly.pdbx_seq_one_letter_code
_entity_poly.pdbx_strand_id
1 'polypeptide(L)'
;MRPTRPLLALLALTVLAAAGGGVVIRKGPLPVEADWHARAQAWFDSADEKARKQQMRAAGRALKQPCKYCHTKTFDGYTDKLDISRQMLALSAEHQVGCDDCHSGKVEYTELGVVAGAMWQISREQKVFCDHCHVKGARFEKLTKEGDAFQPEWAQRKAALLKAVVEAQPA
;
A
#
# COMPACT_ATOMS: atom_id res chain seq x y z
N MET A 1 49.55 10.85 44.57
CA MET A 1 48.68 9.99 45.42
C MET A 1 47.59 10.83 46.06
N ARG A 2 46.35 10.71 45.57
CA ARG A 2 45.08 10.87 46.30
C ARG A 2 44.03 10.09 45.49
N PRO A 3 43.37 9.06 46.06
CA PRO A 3 42.34 8.31 45.36
C PRO A 3 40.96 8.92 45.64
N THR A 4 40.15 9.11 44.61
CA THR A 4 38.73 9.43 44.77
C THR A 4 37.89 8.38 44.06
N ARG A 5 36.95 7.84 44.84
CA ARG A 5 36.13 6.64 44.63
C ARG A 5 35.14 6.77 43.47
N PRO A 6 34.79 5.67 42.78
CA PRO A 6 33.66 5.67 41.86
C PRO A 6 32.32 5.56 42.63
N LEU A 7 31.38 6.45 42.32
CA LEU A 7 29.97 6.27 42.66
C LEU A 7 29.38 5.20 41.73
N LEU A 8 29.05 4.03 42.29
CA LEU A 8 28.10 3.12 41.66
C LEU A 8 26.68 3.61 41.99
N ALA A 9 26.03 4.20 40.98
CA ALA A 9 24.58 4.33 40.94
C ALA A 9 24.15 3.78 39.57
N LEU A 10 23.67 2.55 39.54
CA LEU A 10 23.00 2.01 38.36
C LEU A 10 21.65 1.44 38.79
N LEU A 11 20.65 2.27 38.49
CA LEU A 11 19.23 1.99 38.46
C LEU A 11 18.93 0.61 37.89
N ALA A 12 18.07 -0.12 38.61
CA ALA A 12 17.33 -1.23 38.05
C ALA A 12 16.41 -0.70 36.93
N LEU A 13 16.79 -0.98 35.70
CA LEU A 13 15.98 -0.70 34.52
C LEU A 13 15.00 -1.86 34.34
N THR A 14 13.80 -1.74 34.90
CA THR A 14 12.66 -2.59 34.56
C THR A 14 12.21 -2.24 33.15
N VAL A 15 12.72 -2.97 32.15
CA VAL A 15 12.20 -2.91 30.79
C VAL A 15 10.90 -3.71 30.76
N LEU A 16 9.77 -3.01 30.96
CA LEU A 16 8.46 -3.53 30.61
C LEU A 16 8.30 -3.37 29.09
N ALA A 17 8.66 -4.41 28.33
CA ALA A 17 8.38 -4.47 26.90
C ALA A 17 6.89 -4.79 26.72
N ALA A 18 6.06 -3.74 26.60
CA ALA A 18 4.72 -3.89 26.07
C ALA A 18 4.83 -4.19 24.57
N ALA A 19 4.58 -5.46 24.20
CA ALA A 19 4.47 -5.91 22.82
C ALA A 19 3.20 -5.34 22.18
N GLY A 20 3.21 -4.04 21.86
CA GLY A 20 2.22 -3.41 20.99
C GLY A 20 2.53 -3.78 19.54
N GLY A 21 2.09 -4.98 19.12
CA GLY A 21 2.14 -5.42 17.73
C GLY A 21 1.14 -4.66 16.87
N GLY A 22 1.35 -3.36 16.65
CA GLY A 22 0.59 -2.60 15.68
C GLY A 22 0.81 -3.18 14.28
N VAL A 23 -0.27 -3.36 13.52
CA VAL A 23 -0.19 -3.75 12.10
C VAL A 23 0.49 -2.62 11.33
N VAL A 24 1.79 -2.75 11.09
CA VAL A 24 2.52 -1.81 10.23
C VAL A 24 2.18 -2.14 8.79
N ILE A 25 1.28 -1.35 8.18
CA ILE A 25 1.06 -1.40 6.72
C ILE A 25 2.37 -0.95 6.06
N ARG A 26 3.15 -1.92 5.56
CA ARG A 26 4.41 -1.63 4.86
C ARG A 26 4.12 -0.99 3.53
N LYS A 27 4.37 0.32 3.45
CA LYS A 27 4.28 1.10 2.21
C LYS A 27 5.41 0.69 1.26
N GLY A 28 5.08 0.21 0.06
CA GLY A 28 6.05 -0.15 -0.97
C GLY A 28 5.50 -1.13 -2.02
N PRO A 29 6.24 -1.39 -3.11
CA PRO A 29 5.85 -2.34 -4.14
C PRO A 29 5.79 -3.78 -3.59
N LEU A 30 4.90 -4.60 -4.14
CA LEU A 30 4.85 -6.04 -3.88
C LEU A 30 6.05 -6.72 -4.55
N PRO A 31 6.65 -7.74 -3.90
CA PRO A 31 7.76 -8.52 -4.44
C PRO A 31 7.25 -9.58 -5.43
N VAL A 32 6.53 -9.13 -6.46
CA VAL A 32 5.95 -9.96 -7.50
C VAL A 32 6.60 -9.58 -8.82
N GLU A 33 7.23 -10.56 -9.46
CA GLU A 33 7.86 -10.40 -10.78
C GLU A 33 6.78 -10.33 -11.86
N ALA A 34 6.71 -9.21 -12.57
CA ALA A 34 5.83 -9.01 -13.71
C ALA A 34 6.33 -7.83 -14.55
N ASP A 35 5.87 -7.72 -15.80
CA ASP A 35 6.05 -6.52 -16.60
C ASP A 35 5.09 -5.41 -16.11
N TRP A 36 5.47 -4.76 -15.02
CA TRP A 36 4.71 -3.68 -14.42
C TRP A 36 4.59 -2.47 -15.34
N HIS A 37 5.52 -2.27 -16.26
CA HIS A 37 5.42 -1.19 -17.23
C HIS A 37 4.29 -1.46 -18.21
N ALA A 38 4.26 -2.63 -18.86
CA ALA A 38 3.21 -3.01 -19.78
C ALA A 38 1.82 -3.04 -19.09
N ARG A 39 1.73 -3.62 -17.89
CA ARG A 39 0.47 -3.65 -17.13
C ARG A 39 -0.04 -2.26 -16.77
N ALA A 40 0.85 -1.36 -16.32
CA ALA A 40 0.48 0.02 -16.03
C ALA A 40 0.10 0.81 -17.29
N GLN A 41 0.64 0.46 -18.46
CA GLN A 41 0.25 1.11 -19.71
C GLN A 41 -1.23 0.87 -20.05
N ALA A 42 -1.80 -0.28 -19.68
CA ALA A 42 -3.22 -0.58 -19.88
C ALA A 42 -4.16 0.34 -19.09
N TRP A 43 -3.65 1.11 -18.13
CA TRP A 43 -4.43 2.13 -17.43
C TRP A 43 -4.73 3.34 -18.31
N PHE A 44 -3.89 3.64 -19.30
CA PHE A 44 -4.12 4.75 -20.21
C PHE A 44 -5.22 4.42 -21.20
N ASP A 45 -6.18 5.33 -21.35
CA ASP A 45 -7.32 5.20 -22.26
C ASP A 45 -6.99 5.59 -23.71
N SER A 46 -5.81 6.18 -23.93
CA SER A 46 -5.37 6.67 -25.23
C SER A 46 -3.85 6.54 -25.40
N ALA A 47 -3.41 6.36 -26.64
CA ALA A 47 -2.01 6.45 -27.03
C ALA A 47 -1.53 7.91 -27.17
N ASP A 48 -2.44 8.87 -27.28
CA ASP A 48 -2.11 10.30 -27.44
C ASP A 48 -1.41 10.85 -26.18
N GLU A 49 -0.24 11.46 -26.36
CA GLU A 49 0.58 11.94 -25.25
C GLU A 49 -0.13 13.03 -24.42
N LYS A 50 -0.91 13.90 -25.06
CA LYS A 50 -1.63 14.98 -24.38
C LYS A 50 -2.76 14.42 -23.51
N ALA A 51 -3.52 13.46 -24.02
CA ALA A 51 -4.55 12.72 -23.28
C ALA A 51 -3.93 11.99 -22.07
N ARG A 52 -2.83 11.25 -22.27
CA ARG A 52 -2.13 10.56 -21.18
C ARG A 52 -1.64 11.51 -20.08
N LYS A 53 -1.10 12.66 -20.46
CA LYS A 53 -0.72 13.72 -19.50
C LYS A 53 -1.92 14.26 -18.73
N GLN A 54 -3.08 14.42 -19.38
CA GLN A 54 -4.30 14.86 -18.70
C GLN A 54 -4.81 13.82 -17.71
N GLN A 55 -4.81 12.54 -18.09
CA GLN A 55 -5.19 11.44 -17.21
C GLN A 55 -4.25 11.34 -16.00
N MET A 56 -2.94 11.46 -16.21
CA MET A 56 -1.97 11.48 -15.10
C MET A 56 -2.17 12.67 -14.15
N ARG A 57 -2.58 13.84 -14.66
CA ARG A 57 -2.96 14.97 -13.80
C ARG A 57 -4.20 14.66 -12.95
N ALA A 58 -5.16 13.91 -13.47
CA ALA A 58 -6.31 13.46 -12.70
C ALA A 58 -5.90 12.54 -11.55
N ALA A 59 -5.01 11.58 -11.81
CA ALA A 59 -4.44 10.73 -10.76
C ALA A 59 -3.68 11.55 -9.69
N GLY A 60 -2.83 12.49 -10.11
CA GLY A 60 -2.12 13.38 -9.19
C GLY A 60 -3.06 14.20 -8.29
N ARG A 61 -4.20 14.67 -8.83
CA ARG A 61 -5.23 15.37 -8.05
C ARG A 61 -5.91 14.46 -7.04
N ALA A 62 -6.34 13.26 -7.45
CA ALA A 62 -7.00 12.30 -6.56
C ALA A 62 -6.09 11.93 -5.37
N LEU A 63 -4.80 11.72 -5.64
CA LEU A 63 -3.81 11.39 -4.61
C LEU A 63 -3.31 12.62 -3.81
N LYS A 64 -3.68 13.85 -4.22
CA LYS A 64 -3.11 15.10 -3.71
C LYS A 64 -1.58 15.10 -3.70
N GLN A 65 -0.97 14.50 -4.74
CA GLN A 65 0.48 14.42 -4.91
C GLN A 65 0.93 15.20 -6.15
N PRO A 66 2.04 15.95 -6.07
CA PRO A 66 2.60 16.62 -7.24
C PRO A 66 3.23 15.60 -8.20
N CYS A 67 3.42 15.97 -9.48
CA CYS A 67 4.10 15.11 -10.47
C CYS A 67 5.49 14.64 -9.99
N LYS A 68 6.20 15.52 -9.26
CA LYS A 68 7.53 15.26 -8.68
C LYS A 68 7.53 14.22 -7.55
N TYR A 69 6.36 13.72 -7.15
CA TYR A 69 6.27 12.61 -6.22
C TYR A 69 6.78 11.31 -6.87
N CYS A 70 6.44 11.09 -8.14
CA CYS A 70 6.86 9.91 -8.91
C CYS A 70 7.97 10.22 -9.92
N HIS A 71 8.12 11.47 -10.33
CA HIS A 71 9.11 11.90 -11.33
C HIS A 71 10.27 12.67 -10.72
N THR A 72 11.44 12.62 -11.36
CA THR A 72 12.55 13.54 -11.06
C THR A 72 12.17 14.98 -11.35
N LYS A 73 12.92 15.95 -10.79
CA LYS A 73 12.65 17.39 -11.00
C LYS A 73 12.67 17.79 -12.48
N THR A 74 13.51 17.13 -13.27
CA THR A 74 13.76 17.34 -14.70
C THR A 74 12.91 16.43 -15.60
N PHE A 75 12.12 15.51 -15.04
CA PHE A 75 11.31 14.53 -15.78
C PHE A 75 12.10 13.60 -16.72
N ASP A 76 13.41 13.47 -16.52
CA ASP A 76 14.30 12.51 -17.19
C ASP A 76 14.28 11.11 -16.55
N GLY A 77 13.61 10.97 -15.41
CA GLY A 77 13.53 9.73 -14.67
C GLY A 77 12.41 9.72 -13.63
N TYR A 78 12.47 8.73 -12.76
CA TYR A 78 11.47 8.48 -11.71
C TYR A 78 12.12 8.41 -10.33
N THR A 79 11.31 8.60 -9.30
CA THR A 79 11.71 8.39 -7.90
C THR A 79 11.62 6.92 -7.52
N ASP A 80 11.93 6.60 -6.26
CA ASP A 80 11.70 5.28 -5.64
C ASP A 80 10.22 4.85 -5.62
N LYS A 81 9.30 5.73 -6.05
CA LYS A 81 7.86 5.44 -6.14
C LYS A 81 7.45 4.80 -7.46
N LEU A 82 8.35 4.68 -8.43
CA LEU A 82 8.03 4.13 -9.76
C LEU A 82 7.30 2.79 -9.69
N ASP A 83 7.84 1.84 -8.94
CA ASP A 83 7.33 0.47 -8.93
C ASP A 83 5.96 0.39 -8.26
N ILE A 84 5.79 1.03 -7.10
CA ILE A 84 4.49 1.07 -6.43
C ILE A 84 3.46 1.83 -7.27
N SER A 85 3.85 2.91 -7.94
CA SER A 85 2.94 3.64 -8.84
C SER A 85 2.51 2.77 -10.01
N ARG A 86 3.42 2.04 -10.66
CA ARG A 86 3.07 1.12 -11.76
C ARG A 86 2.13 0.02 -11.29
N GLN A 87 2.40 -0.58 -10.12
CA GLN A 87 1.51 -1.60 -9.56
C GLN A 87 0.12 -1.05 -9.23
N MET A 88 0.01 0.18 -8.72
CA MET A 88 -1.29 0.81 -8.45
C MET A 88 -2.06 1.12 -9.74
N LEU A 89 -1.38 1.59 -10.79
CA LEU A 89 -2.01 1.81 -12.10
C LEU A 89 -2.46 0.48 -12.73
N ALA A 90 -1.64 -0.57 -12.62
CA ALA A 90 -2.01 -1.92 -13.05
C ALA A 90 -3.25 -2.43 -12.29
N LEU A 91 -3.27 -2.30 -10.95
CA LEU A 91 -4.42 -2.67 -10.12
C LEU A 91 -5.68 -1.92 -10.55
N SER A 92 -5.57 -0.60 -10.75
CA SER A 92 -6.67 0.26 -11.19
C SER A 92 -7.23 -0.19 -12.54
N ALA A 93 -6.36 -0.48 -13.51
CA ALA A 93 -6.77 -0.96 -14.84
C ALA A 93 -7.41 -2.36 -14.77
N GLU A 94 -6.78 -3.28 -14.06
CA GLU A 94 -7.17 -4.68 -14.05
C GLU A 94 -8.41 -4.95 -13.21
N HIS A 95 -8.64 -4.18 -12.15
CA HIS A 95 -9.82 -4.32 -11.30
C HIS A 95 -10.84 -3.21 -11.50
N GLN A 96 -10.63 -2.33 -12.47
CA GLN A 96 -11.55 -1.24 -12.83
C GLN A 96 -11.91 -0.34 -11.65
N VAL A 97 -10.94 -0.02 -10.80
CA VAL A 97 -11.14 0.90 -9.65
C VAL A 97 -10.39 2.21 -9.87
N GLY A 98 -11.00 3.32 -9.50
CA GLY A 98 -10.41 4.65 -9.53
C GLY A 98 -9.41 4.87 -8.40
N CYS A 99 -8.62 5.94 -8.48
CA CYS A 99 -7.73 6.32 -7.38
C CYS A 99 -8.53 6.74 -6.14
N ASP A 100 -9.66 7.41 -6.33
CA ASP A 100 -10.59 7.88 -5.32
C ASP A 100 -11.43 6.76 -4.68
N ASP A 101 -11.61 5.63 -5.36
CA ASP A 101 -12.24 4.43 -4.76
C ASP A 101 -11.47 3.97 -3.50
N CYS A 102 -10.14 4.15 -3.47
CA CYS A 102 -9.28 3.75 -2.34
C CYS A 102 -8.71 4.94 -1.55
N HIS A 103 -8.37 6.05 -2.20
CA HIS A 103 -7.68 7.18 -1.57
C HIS A 103 -8.65 8.33 -1.24
N SER A 104 -8.63 8.80 0.01
CA SER A 104 -9.33 10.02 0.45
C SER A 104 -8.34 11.19 0.59
N GLY A 105 -7.54 11.42 -0.46
CA GLY A 105 -6.50 12.44 -0.47
C GLY A 105 -5.10 11.92 -0.14
N LYS A 106 -4.29 12.72 0.58
CA LYS A 106 -2.83 12.52 0.62
C LYS A 106 -2.39 11.32 1.47
N VAL A 107 -3.08 11.09 2.59
CA VAL A 107 -2.68 10.10 3.60
C VAL A 107 -3.84 9.25 4.10
N GLU A 108 -5.07 9.62 3.76
CA GLU A 108 -6.29 8.95 4.20
C GLU A 108 -6.75 7.95 3.14
N TYR A 109 -7.39 6.89 3.61
CA TYR A 109 -8.01 5.86 2.78
C TYR A 109 -9.52 5.84 3.02
N THR A 110 -10.26 5.48 1.97
CA THR A 110 -11.66 5.06 2.11
C THR A 110 -11.73 3.72 2.86
N GLU A 111 -12.93 3.25 3.19
CA GLU A 111 -13.10 1.90 3.74
C GLU A 111 -12.49 0.82 2.84
N LEU A 112 -12.72 0.93 1.52
CA LEU A 112 -12.11 0.03 0.54
C LEU A 112 -10.58 0.16 0.57
N GLY A 113 -10.03 1.37 0.66
CA GLY A 113 -8.58 1.58 0.74
C GLY A 113 -7.94 0.98 2.00
N VAL A 114 -8.65 1.01 3.14
CA VAL A 114 -8.19 0.35 4.38
C VAL A 114 -8.11 -1.16 4.19
N VAL A 115 -9.17 -1.75 3.63
CA VAL A 115 -9.21 -3.20 3.33
C VAL A 115 -8.17 -3.57 2.28
N ALA A 116 -8.00 -2.76 1.23
CA ALA A 116 -6.99 -2.97 0.21
C ALA A 116 -5.57 -2.88 0.78
N GLY A 117 -5.32 -1.96 1.71
CA GLY A 117 -4.04 -1.84 2.41
C GLY A 117 -3.70 -3.09 3.24
N ALA A 118 -4.69 -3.67 3.92
CA ALA A 118 -4.56 -4.95 4.59
C ALA A 118 -4.25 -6.10 3.61
N MET A 119 -5.00 -6.18 2.51
CA MET A 119 -4.79 -7.18 1.47
C MET A 119 -3.44 -7.03 0.78
N TRP A 120 -2.92 -5.82 0.66
CA TRP A 120 -1.59 -5.56 0.13
C TRP A 120 -0.50 -6.20 0.99
N GLN A 121 -0.67 -6.17 2.32
CA GLN A 121 0.25 -6.83 3.23
C GLN A 121 0.21 -8.35 3.10
N ILE A 122 -0.99 -8.94 2.95
CA ILE A 122 -1.15 -10.37 2.68
C ILE A 122 -0.53 -10.75 1.32
N SER A 123 -0.79 -9.96 0.29
CA SER A 123 -0.21 -10.13 -1.05
C SER A 123 1.32 -10.12 -1.01
N ARG A 124 1.91 -9.28 -0.14
CA ARG A 124 3.36 -9.24 0.07
C ARG A 124 3.88 -10.52 0.72
N GLU A 125 3.19 -11.03 1.74
CA GLU A 125 3.55 -12.27 2.45
C GLU A 125 3.49 -13.47 1.52
N GLN A 126 2.41 -13.56 0.74
CA GLN A 126 2.16 -14.65 -0.20
C GLN A 126 2.93 -14.49 -1.52
N LYS A 127 3.53 -13.32 -1.77
CA LYS A 127 4.21 -12.96 -3.04
C LYS A 127 3.31 -13.18 -4.25
N VAL A 128 2.04 -12.79 -4.12
CA VAL A 128 1.05 -12.82 -5.20
C VAL A 128 0.50 -11.41 -5.44
N PHE A 129 -0.07 -11.18 -6.61
CA PHE A 129 -0.80 -9.96 -6.91
C PHE A 129 -2.31 -10.17 -6.77
N CYS A 130 -3.09 -9.09 -6.82
CA CYS A 130 -4.53 -9.12 -6.56
C CYS A 130 -5.30 -10.06 -7.52
N ASP A 131 -4.81 -10.24 -8.75
CA ASP A 131 -5.39 -11.13 -9.75
C ASP A 131 -5.22 -12.63 -9.46
N HIS A 132 -4.41 -12.98 -8.47
CA HIS A 132 -4.35 -14.35 -7.96
C HIS A 132 -5.62 -14.73 -7.19
N CYS A 133 -6.17 -13.80 -6.41
CA CYS A 133 -7.35 -14.03 -5.57
C CYS A 133 -8.65 -13.45 -6.15
N HIS A 134 -8.55 -12.39 -6.97
CA HIS A 134 -9.69 -11.68 -7.51
C HIS A 134 -9.73 -11.78 -9.02
N VAL A 135 -10.94 -11.96 -9.56
CA VAL A 135 -11.15 -11.94 -11.01
C VAL A 135 -10.96 -10.51 -11.52
N LYS A 136 -10.15 -10.34 -12.57
CA LYS A 136 -9.98 -9.03 -13.26
C LYS A 136 -11.32 -8.54 -13.81
N GLY A 137 -11.51 -7.21 -13.81
CA GLY A 137 -12.71 -6.54 -14.28
C GLY A 137 -13.92 -6.66 -13.35
N ALA A 138 -13.78 -7.30 -12.19
CA ALA A 138 -14.88 -7.54 -11.27
C ALA A 138 -14.90 -6.60 -10.06
N ARG A 139 -14.11 -5.51 -10.03
CA ARG A 139 -14.04 -4.56 -8.90
C ARG A 139 -13.91 -5.24 -7.51
N PHE A 140 -13.15 -6.33 -7.47
CA PHE A 140 -12.96 -7.20 -6.29
C PHE A 140 -14.19 -7.98 -5.80
N GLU A 141 -15.32 -7.91 -6.50
CA GLU A 141 -16.59 -8.57 -6.14
C GLU A 141 -16.59 -10.08 -6.43
N LYS A 142 -15.70 -10.56 -7.32
CA LYS A 142 -15.59 -11.97 -7.68
C LYS A 142 -14.21 -12.51 -7.34
N LEU A 143 -14.20 -13.70 -6.73
CA LEU A 143 -13.00 -14.42 -6.34
C LEU A 143 -12.64 -15.49 -7.37
N THR A 144 -11.35 -15.79 -7.46
CA THR A 144 -10.84 -17.01 -8.08
C THR A 144 -11.06 -18.20 -7.13
N LYS A 145 -10.69 -19.41 -7.55
CA LYS A 145 -10.74 -20.60 -6.66
C LYS A 145 -9.80 -20.43 -5.46
N GLU A 146 -8.64 -19.83 -5.72
CA GLU A 146 -7.62 -19.53 -4.72
C GLU A 146 -8.12 -18.48 -3.73
N GLY A 147 -8.78 -17.43 -4.23
CA GLY A 147 -9.40 -16.40 -3.38
C GLY A 147 -10.54 -16.94 -2.51
N ASP A 148 -11.36 -17.83 -3.06
CA ASP A 148 -12.44 -18.50 -2.31
C ASP A 148 -11.90 -19.40 -1.20
N ALA A 149 -10.88 -20.20 -1.49
CA ALA A 149 -10.20 -21.04 -0.51
C ALA A 149 -9.54 -20.24 0.62
N PHE A 150 -9.13 -18.99 0.36
CA PHE A 150 -8.51 -18.10 1.36
C PHE A 150 -9.51 -17.39 2.28
N GLN A 151 -10.81 -17.37 1.95
CA GLN A 151 -11.84 -16.65 2.73
C GLN A 151 -11.84 -16.95 4.24
N PRO A 152 -11.70 -18.22 4.70
CA PRO A 152 -11.68 -18.51 6.14
C PRO A 152 -10.51 -17.83 6.86
N GLU A 153 -9.33 -17.82 6.25
CA GLU A 153 -8.16 -17.15 6.80
C GLU A 153 -8.33 -15.63 6.76
N TRP A 154 -8.87 -15.08 5.67
CA TRP A 154 -9.18 -13.66 5.57
C TRP A 154 -10.16 -13.20 6.65
N ALA A 155 -11.21 -13.96 6.92
CA ALA A 155 -12.19 -13.62 7.96
C ALA A 155 -11.54 -13.46 9.34
N GLN A 156 -10.59 -14.34 9.68
CA GLN A 156 -9.82 -14.26 10.93
C GLN A 156 -8.90 -13.03 10.95
N ARG A 157 -8.17 -12.79 9.85
CA ARG A 157 -7.23 -11.66 9.75
C ARG A 157 -7.95 -10.31 9.72
N LYS A 158 -9.07 -10.18 8.99
CA LYS A 158 -9.88 -8.96 8.87
C LYS A 158 -10.38 -8.49 10.24
N ALA A 159 -10.83 -9.40 11.09
CA ALA A 159 -11.30 -9.06 12.43
C ALA A 159 -10.18 -8.43 13.29
N ALA A 160 -8.97 -9.01 13.24
CA ALA A 160 -7.81 -8.45 13.94
C ALA A 160 -7.37 -7.09 13.38
N LEU A 161 -7.45 -6.93 12.06
CA LEU A 161 -7.03 -5.70 11.37
C LEU A 161 -8.00 -4.54 11.60
N LEU A 162 -9.31 -4.78 11.51
CA LEU A 162 -10.31 -3.76 11.81
C LEU A 162 -10.22 -3.29 13.25
N LYS A 163 -9.99 -4.21 14.20
CA LYS A 163 -9.74 -3.86 15.59
C LYS A 163 -8.53 -2.92 15.74
N ALA A 164 -7.40 -3.28 15.11
CA ALA A 164 -6.19 -2.46 15.16
C ALA A 164 -6.35 -1.08 14.48
N VAL A 165 -7.10 -0.98 13.39
CA VAL A 165 -7.37 0.29 12.71
C VAL A 165 -8.25 1.21 13.56
N VAL A 166 -9.32 0.68 14.17
CA VAL A 166 -10.21 1.44 15.07
C VAL A 166 -9.45 1.95 16.30
N GLU A 167 -8.56 1.14 16.87
CA GLU A 167 -7.76 1.52 18.04
C GLU A 167 -6.63 2.51 17.70
N ALA A 168 -6.22 2.62 16.43
CA ALA A 168 -5.10 3.47 15.99
C ALA A 168 -5.52 4.84 15.42
N GLN A 169 -6.81 5.10 15.27
CA GLN A 169 -7.28 6.43 14.87
C GLN A 169 -7.22 7.39 16.07
N PRO A 170 -6.57 8.56 15.96
CA PRO A 170 -6.60 9.56 17.02
C PRO A 170 -8.05 10.00 17.27
N ALA A 171 -8.44 10.06 18.55
CA ALA A 171 -9.75 10.50 19.01
C ALA A 171 -10.07 11.94 18.59
#